data_AF-A0A1G3QUV6-F1
#
_entry.id   AF-A0A1G3QUV6-F1
#
_cell.length_a   1.000
_cell.length_b   1.000
_cell.length_c   1.000
_cell.angle_alpha   90.00
_cell.angle_beta   90.00
_cell.angle_gamma   90.00
#
_symmetry.space_group_name_H-M   'P 1'
#
loop_
_entity.id
_entity.type
_entity.pdbx_description
1 polymer ?
#
loop_
_entity_poly.entity_id
_entity_poly.type
_entity_poly.pdbx_seq_one_letter_code
_entity_poly.pdbx_strand_id
1 'polypeptide(L)'
;MPRGPRAQEPGVRDFRGGLSVLVEKKDVRQIPGEGLRRWFADEYFDLIVWYEEAQVIGFQLCYDKGGRERALTWHRPHRFLHTRVDDGEIPLAYKMTPVLVQDGVFDAGGVAERFRRASAGIEPRVAALVLEQLRVYPAE
;
A
#
# COMPACT_ATOMS: atom_id res chain seq x y z
N MET A 1 -21.25 30.00 33.40
CA MET A 1 -20.78 28.66 33.85
C MET A 1 -21.47 27.59 32.99
N PRO A 2 -20.74 26.54 32.59
CA PRO A 2 -20.67 25.96 31.23
C PRO A 2 -21.66 24.79 31.01
N ARG A 3 -21.93 24.24 29.81
CA ARG A 3 -21.10 23.44 28.89
C ARG A 3 -21.83 23.42 27.52
N GLY A 4 -21.24 23.77 26.37
CA GLY A 4 -20.21 23.01 25.63
C GLY A 4 -20.89 22.11 24.59
N PRO A 5 -20.72 22.32 23.26
CA PRO A 5 -21.38 21.51 22.24
C PRO A 5 -20.86 20.07 22.32
N ARG A 6 -21.80 19.13 22.21
CA ARG A 6 -21.60 17.68 22.25
C ARG A 6 -20.54 17.31 21.21
N ALA A 7 -19.37 16.87 21.68
CA ALA A 7 -18.34 16.31 20.82
C ALA A 7 -18.96 15.15 20.05
N GLN A 8 -18.90 15.22 18.73
CA GLN A 8 -19.16 14.06 17.88
C GLN A 8 -18.10 13.03 18.22
N GLU A 9 -18.50 11.97 18.88
CA GLU A 9 -17.68 10.79 19.10
C GLU A 9 -17.22 10.31 17.71
N PRO A 10 -15.91 10.16 17.45
CA PRO A 10 -15.47 9.59 16.19
C PRO A 10 -16.00 8.15 16.18
N GLY A 11 -17.03 7.92 15.36
CA GLY A 11 -17.58 6.60 15.15
C GLY A 11 -16.43 5.68 14.76
N VAL A 12 -16.07 4.78 15.66
CA VAL A 12 -15.30 3.59 15.33
C VAL A 12 -16.11 2.92 14.22
N ARG A 13 -15.66 3.10 12.97
CA ARG A 13 -16.20 2.34 11.86
C ARG A 13 -15.83 0.90 12.18
N ASP A 14 -16.82 0.14 12.64
CA ASP A 14 -16.77 -1.31 12.70
C ASP A 14 -16.42 -1.78 11.28
N PHE A 15 -15.13 -1.99 11.02
CA PHE A 15 -14.65 -2.57 9.77
C PHE A 15 -15.09 -4.02 9.77
N ARG A 16 -16.35 -4.26 9.41
CA ARG A 16 -16.88 -5.56 8.98
C ARG A 16 -16.33 -5.93 7.60
N GLY A 17 -15.05 -5.64 7.35
CA GLY A 17 -14.35 -6.16 6.19
C GLY A 17 -14.04 -7.61 6.49
N GLY A 18 -14.74 -8.52 5.82
CA GLY A 18 -14.42 -9.95 5.89
C GLY A 18 -12.94 -10.19 5.57
N LEU A 19 -12.47 -11.37 5.95
CA LEU A 19 -11.15 -11.90 5.58
C LEU A 19 -11.07 -12.09 4.06
N SER A 20 -10.99 -10.99 3.30
CA SER A 20 -10.79 -11.05 1.86
C SER A 20 -9.32 -11.34 1.55
N VAL A 21 -9.09 -12.12 0.51
CA VAL A 21 -7.78 -12.60 0.06
C VAL A 21 -7.45 -11.87 -1.23
N LEU A 22 -6.19 -11.46 -1.38
CA LEU A 22 -5.67 -10.84 -2.59
C LEU A 22 -5.82 -11.78 -3.79
N VAL A 23 -6.46 -11.28 -4.84
CA VAL A 23 -6.61 -12.00 -6.11
C VAL A 23 -5.94 -11.23 -7.23
N GLU A 24 -5.17 -11.93 -8.06
CA GLU A 24 -4.51 -11.37 -9.23
C GLU A 24 -5.53 -10.94 -10.30
N LYS A 25 -5.36 -9.72 -10.82
CA LYS A 25 -6.08 -9.21 -11.99
C LYS A 25 -5.23 -9.50 -13.23
N LYS A 26 -5.75 -10.32 -14.15
CA LYS A 26 -4.98 -10.88 -15.27
C LYS A 26 -4.83 -9.98 -16.49
N ASP A 27 -5.60 -8.90 -16.59
CA ASP A 27 -5.62 -8.00 -17.75
C ASP A 27 -5.24 -6.57 -17.39
N VAL A 28 -4.17 -6.43 -16.61
CA VAL A 28 -3.70 -5.10 -16.22
C VAL A 28 -2.89 -4.46 -17.33
N ARG A 29 -3.17 -3.17 -17.56
CA ARG A 29 -2.42 -2.33 -18.50
C ARG A 29 -0.92 -2.46 -18.22
N GLN A 30 -0.14 -2.67 -19.27
CA GLN A 30 1.32 -2.64 -19.22
C GLN A 30 1.77 -1.29 -19.79
N ILE A 31 2.83 -0.71 -19.22
CA ILE A 31 3.40 0.56 -19.69
C ILE A 31 4.81 0.26 -20.19
N PRO A 32 5.13 0.52 -21.47
CA PRO A 32 6.47 0.32 -22.00
C PRO A 32 7.51 1.07 -21.16
N GLY A 33 8.58 0.38 -20.75
CA GLY A 33 9.66 0.96 -19.95
C GLY A 33 9.48 0.88 -18.43
N GLU A 34 8.32 0.47 -17.90
CA GLU A 34 8.09 0.32 -16.44
C GLU A 34 8.28 -1.12 -15.92
N GLY A 35 8.70 -2.04 -16.80
CA GLY A 35 8.74 -3.48 -16.51
C GLY A 35 7.36 -4.14 -16.54
N LEU A 36 7.32 -5.45 -16.25
CA LEU A 36 6.08 -6.20 -16.16
C LEU A 36 5.34 -5.82 -14.88
N ARG A 37 4.07 -5.43 -15.01
CA ARG A 37 3.21 -5.07 -13.88
C ARG A 37 2.21 -6.17 -13.58
N ARG A 38 2.14 -6.60 -12.32
CA ARG A 38 1.09 -7.46 -11.77
C ARG A 38 0.29 -6.70 -10.72
N TRP A 39 -1.01 -6.95 -10.64
CA TRP A 39 -1.90 -6.31 -9.67
C TRP A 39 -2.69 -7.38 -8.93
N PHE A 40 -2.64 -7.32 -7.61
CA PHE A 40 -3.46 -8.12 -6.72
C PHE A 40 -4.37 -7.19 -5.93
N ALA A 41 -5.65 -7.54 -5.80
CA ALA A 41 -6.61 -6.70 -5.10
C ALA A 41 -7.55 -7.53 -4.24
N ASP A 42 -7.92 -6.97 -3.10
CA ASP A 42 -9.06 -7.36 -2.29
C ASP A 42 -9.87 -6.10 -1.88
N GLU A 43 -10.77 -6.24 -0.90
CA GLU A 43 -11.63 -5.14 -0.44
C GLU A 43 -10.88 -4.07 0.35
N TYR A 44 -9.69 -4.37 0.90
CA TYR A 44 -8.89 -3.46 1.71
C TYR A 44 -7.58 -3.05 1.04
N PHE A 45 -6.93 -3.94 0.31
CA PHE A 45 -5.61 -3.78 -0.31
C PHE A 45 -5.69 -3.70 -1.83
N ASP A 46 -4.86 -2.84 -2.42
CA ASP A 46 -4.31 -3.03 -3.76
C ASP A 46 -2.80 -3.21 -3.64
N LEU A 47 -2.28 -4.28 -4.24
CA LEU A 47 -0.85 -4.52 -4.38
C LEU A 47 -0.48 -4.51 -5.85
N ILE A 48 0.28 -3.51 -6.27
CA ILE A 48 0.89 -3.43 -7.60
C ILE A 48 2.35 -3.83 -7.46
N VAL A 49 2.83 -4.71 -8.33
CA VAL A 49 4.22 -5.21 -8.29
C VAL A 49 4.84 -5.07 -9.68
N TRP A 50 6.05 -4.51 -9.73
CA TRP A 50 6.82 -4.33 -10.95
C TRP A 50 7.97 -5.32 -11.02
N TYR A 51 8.21 -5.89 -12.21
CA TYR A 51 9.24 -6.87 -12.48
C TYR A 51 10.12 -6.48 -13.67
N GLU A 52 11.41 -6.80 -13.57
CA GLU A 52 12.36 -6.87 -14.68
C GLU A 52 12.99 -8.26 -14.68
N GLU A 53 13.04 -8.93 -15.84
CA GLU A 53 13.71 -10.24 -15.98
C GLU A 53 13.31 -11.26 -14.89
N ALA A 54 12.03 -11.29 -14.52
CA ALA A 54 11.45 -12.09 -13.44
C ALA A 54 11.87 -11.75 -11.99
N GLN A 55 12.59 -10.65 -11.79
CA GLN A 55 12.91 -10.09 -10.47
C GLN A 55 11.94 -8.97 -10.10
N VAL A 56 11.49 -8.93 -8.84
CA VAL A 56 10.71 -7.80 -8.33
C VAL A 56 11.62 -6.58 -8.16
N ILE A 57 11.32 -5.51 -8.90
CA ILE A 57 12.04 -4.23 -8.85
C ILE A 57 11.32 -3.16 -8.02
N GLY A 58 10.04 -3.37 -7.71
CA GLY A 58 9.28 -2.48 -6.85
C GLY A 58 7.87 -2.97 -6.56
N PHE A 59 7.20 -2.31 -5.62
CA PHE A 59 5.77 -2.48 -5.38
C PHE A 59 5.12 -1.20 -4.83
N GLN A 60 3.81 -1.13 -4.97
CA GLN A 60 2.96 -0.18 -4.28
C GLN A 60 1.84 -0.95 -3.57
N LEU A 61 1.73 -0.77 -2.25
CA LEU A 61 0.68 -1.31 -1.41
C LEU A 61 -0.25 -0.17 -0.99
N CYS A 62 -1.42 -0.11 -1.60
CA CYS A 62 -2.51 0.76 -1.16
C CYS A 62 -3.39 0.02 -0.15
N TYR A 63 -3.83 0.71 0.88
CA TYR A 63 -4.66 0.14 1.93
C TYR A 63 -5.66 1.14 2.51
N ASP A 64 -6.60 0.65 3.32
CA ASP A 64 -7.70 1.43 3.89
C ASP A 64 -8.67 1.99 2.84
N LYS A 65 -8.95 1.16 1.83
CA LYS A 65 -10.00 1.38 0.83
C LYS A 65 -11.35 1.70 1.49
N GLY A 66 -11.95 2.82 1.10
CA GLY A 66 -13.20 3.33 1.70
C GLY A 66 -13.05 4.03 3.06
N GLY A 67 -11.83 4.08 3.59
CA GLY A 67 -11.44 4.84 4.78
C GLY A 67 -10.55 6.02 4.40
N ARG A 68 -9.38 6.12 5.03
CA ARG A 68 -8.33 7.07 4.68
C ARG A 68 -7.27 6.34 3.87
N GLU A 69 -7.52 6.24 2.56
CA GLU A 69 -6.62 5.54 1.64
C GLU A 69 -5.19 6.07 1.73
N ARG A 70 -4.25 5.12 1.85
CA ARG A 70 -2.82 5.37 1.99
C ARG A 70 -2.06 4.43 1.08
N ALA A 71 -0.90 4.86 0.60
CA ALA A 71 -0.04 4.06 -0.26
C ALA A 71 1.39 3.99 0.27
N LEU A 72 1.93 2.78 0.39
CA LEU A 72 3.34 2.51 0.63
C LEU A 72 4.00 2.08 -0.68
N THR A 73 5.01 2.81 -1.14
CA THR A 73 5.74 2.50 -2.37
C THR A 73 7.21 2.20 -2.07
N TRP A 74 7.72 1.13 -2.67
CA TRP A 74 9.09 0.66 -2.52
C TRP A 74 9.70 0.29 -3.87
N HIS A 75 10.97 0.64 -4.10
CA HIS A 75 11.73 0.28 -5.29
C HIS A 75 13.19 -0.10 -4.96
N ARG A 76 13.76 -1.06 -5.69
CA ARG A 76 15.22 -1.34 -5.70
C ARG A 76 15.98 -0.15 -6.30
N PRO A 77 17.25 0.11 -5.91
CA PRO A 77 18.08 -0.62 -4.95
C PRO A 77 18.01 -0.09 -3.51
N HIS A 78 16.82 0.32 -3.02
CA HIS A 78 16.54 1.04 -1.75
C HIS A 78 16.35 2.55 -1.96
N ARG A 79 15.30 2.93 -2.69
CA ARG A 79 14.70 4.26 -2.50
C ARG A 79 13.24 4.05 -2.09
N PHE A 80 12.93 4.27 -0.82
CA PHE A 80 11.60 4.79 -0.49
C PHE A 80 11.52 6.14 -1.23
N LEU A 81 10.71 6.23 -2.28
CA LEU A 81 10.69 7.42 -3.10
C LEU A 81 9.91 8.53 -2.38
N HIS A 82 10.65 9.40 -1.70
CA HIS A 82 10.24 10.74 -1.28
C HIS A 82 10.95 11.82 -2.12
N THR A 83 11.22 11.55 -3.39
CA THR A 83 11.88 12.52 -4.26
C THR A 83 10.84 13.30 -5.06
N ARG A 84 10.65 14.54 -4.59
CA ARG A 84 10.26 15.75 -5.32
C ARG A 84 10.25 15.60 -6.84
N VAL A 85 9.11 15.96 -7.42
CA VAL A 85 8.89 16.24 -8.83
C VAL A 85 10.04 17.14 -9.34
N ASP A 86 10.94 16.58 -10.12
CA ASP A 86 11.80 17.34 -11.02
C ASP A 86 11.98 16.51 -12.30
N ASP A 87 11.49 17.11 -13.39
CA ASP A 87 11.67 16.79 -14.80
C ASP A 87 11.62 15.31 -15.23
N GLY A 88 10.39 14.85 -15.45
CA GLY A 88 10.09 13.59 -16.14
C GLY A 88 9.06 12.79 -15.37
N GLU A 89 7.79 12.91 -15.75
CA GLU A 89 6.68 12.16 -15.15
C GLU A 89 7.03 10.68 -15.00
N ILE A 90 7.17 10.22 -13.76
CA ILE A 90 7.10 8.80 -13.44
C ILE A 90 5.59 8.50 -13.31
N PRO A 91 4.95 7.78 -14.24
CA PRO A 91 3.49 7.55 -14.23
C PRO A 91 3.02 6.65 -13.07
N LEU A 92 3.97 6.21 -12.23
CA LEU A 92 3.84 5.11 -11.27
C LEU A 92 3.06 5.49 -9.99
N ALA A 93 2.84 6.77 -9.73
CA ALA A 93 2.01 7.23 -8.62
C ALA A 93 0.62 7.62 -9.15
N TYR A 94 -0.29 6.63 -9.24
CA TYR A 94 -1.72 6.94 -9.29
C TYR A 94 -2.03 7.86 -8.10
N LYS A 95 -2.82 8.92 -8.31
CA LYS A 95 -3.08 10.06 -7.39
C LYS A 95 -3.56 9.65 -5.97
N MET A 96 -2.71 8.98 -5.22
CA MET A 96 -2.93 8.52 -3.85
C MET A 96 -2.00 9.30 -2.97
N THR A 97 -2.48 9.71 -1.79
CA THR A 97 -1.64 10.41 -0.82
C THR A 97 -0.53 9.42 -0.40
N PRO A 98 0.74 9.65 -0.77
CA PRO A 98 1.84 8.85 -0.25
C PRO A 98 1.77 8.90 1.27
N VAL A 99 2.32 7.91 1.98
CA VAL A 99 2.55 8.04 3.42
C VAL A 99 3.64 9.11 3.65
N LEU A 100 3.27 10.38 3.46
CA LEU A 100 3.97 11.58 3.89
C LEU A 100 3.58 11.76 5.36
N VAL A 101 4.39 11.20 6.26
CA VAL A 101 4.19 11.38 7.70
C VAL A 101 4.47 12.84 8.03
N GLN A 102 3.42 13.63 8.18
CA GLN A 102 3.50 14.93 8.83
C GLN A 102 2.71 14.99 10.15
N ASP A 103 1.77 14.06 10.42
CA ASP A 103 0.95 14.09 11.66
C ASP A 103 0.18 12.77 11.98
N GLY A 104 0.76 11.58 11.79
CA GLY A 104 0.03 10.36 12.19
C GLY A 104 0.73 9.04 11.93
N VAL A 105 1.03 8.34 13.03
CA VAL A 105 1.74 7.05 13.12
C VAL A 105 1.24 6.05 12.07
N PHE A 106 2.14 5.59 11.21
CA PHE A 106 1.90 4.43 10.36
C PHE A 106 1.87 3.16 11.22
N ASP A 107 0.70 2.53 11.34
CA ASP A 107 0.55 1.24 12.03
C ASP A 107 1.07 0.09 11.15
N ALA A 108 2.40 0.02 11.03
CA ALA A 108 3.09 -1.03 10.29
C ALA A 108 2.71 -2.43 10.79
N GLY A 109 2.50 -2.58 12.10
CA GLY A 109 2.16 -3.86 12.74
C GLY A 109 0.78 -4.36 12.33
N GLY A 110 -0.25 -3.51 12.45
CA GLY A 110 -1.61 -3.83 12.04
C GLY A 110 -1.73 -4.09 10.54
N VAL A 111 -1.07 -3.28 9.72
CA VAL A 111 -1.03 -3.47 8.25
C VAL A 111 -0.34 -4.79 7.89
N ALA A 112 0.79 -5.12 8.53
CA ALA A 112 1.52 -6.36 8.26
C ALA A 112 0.74 -7.62 8.65
N GLU A 113 0.09 -7.62 9.82
CA GLU A 113 -0.74 -8.75 10.26
C GLU A 113 -1.91 -8.97 9.29
N ARG A 114 -2.59 -7.91 8.86
CA ARG A 114 -3.67 -8.02 7.89
C ARG A 114 -3.17 -8.48 6.53
N PHE A 115 -2.07 -7.91 6.05
CA PHE A 115 -1.45 -8.29 4.78
C PHE A 115 -1.02 -9.75 4.76
N ARG A 116 -0.49 -10.29 5.87
CA ARG A 116 -0.12 -11.71 5.98
C ARG A 116 -1.29 -12.65 5.70
N ARG A 117 -2.50 -12.29 6.17
CA ARG A 117 -3.71 -13.08 5.93
C ARG A 117 -4.21 -12.92 4.49
N ALA A 118 -4.24 -11.67 4.01
CA ALA A 118 -4.70 -11.34 2.67
C ALA A 118 -3.81 -11.94 1.57
N SER A 119 -2.50 -12.06 1.80
CA SER A 119 -1.52 -12.56 0.82
C SER A 119 -1.42 -14.08 0.73
N ALA A 120 -2.25 -14.84 1.48
CA ALA A 120 -2.21 -16.31 1.48
C ALA A 120 -2.44 -16.95 0.09
N GLY A 121 -3.10 -16.24 -0.83
CA GLY A 121 -3.41 -16.72 -2.18
C GLY A 121 -2.48 -16.23 -3.29
N ILE A 122 -1.48 -15.39 -2.99
CA ILE A 122 -0.56 -14.84 -3.99
C ILE A 122 0.82 -15.52 -3.94
N GLU A 123 1.70 -15.16 -4.88
CA GLU A 123 3.03 -15.74 -4.96
C GLU A 123 3.83 -15.52 -3.65
N PRO A 124 4.38 -16.58 -3.01
CA PRO A 124 5.05 -16.47 -1.71
C PRO A 124 6.23 -15.49 -1.69
N ARG A 125 6.97 -15.38 -2.80
CA ARG A 125 8.11 -14.46 -2.93
C ARG A 125 7.67 -13.00 -2.87
N VAL A 126 6.54 -12.67 -3.49
CA VAL A 126 5.95 -11.33 -3.45
C VAL A 126 5.48 -11.01 -2.03
N ALA A 127 4.74 -11.92 -1.41
CA ALA A 127 4.23 -11.74 -0.06
C ALA A 127 5.37 -11.52 0.95
N ALA A 128 6.43 -12.34 0.87
CA ALA A 128 7.60 -12.23 1.74
C ALA A 128 8.31 -10.87 1.59
N LEU A 129 8.49 -10.39 0.36
CA LEU A 129 9.13 -9.09 0.09
C LEU A 129 8.33 -7.94 0.70
N VAL A 130 7.01 -7.91 0.49
CA VAL A 130 6.17 -6.82 1.04
C VAL A 130 6.19 -6.85 2.57
N LEU A 131 6.10 -8.03 3.19
CA LEU A 131 6.19 -8.18 4.64
C LEU A 131 7.55 -7.75 5.21
N GLU A 132 8.64 -8.05 4.51
CA GLU A 132 9.97 -7.59 4.89
C GLU A 132 10.05 -6.06 4.88
N GLN A 133 9.57 -5.42 3.80
CA GLN A 133 9.61 -3.96 3.68
C GLN A 133 8.66 -3.27 4.67
N LEU A 134 7.50 -3.86 4.98
CA LEU A 134 6.62 -3.38 6.06
C LEU A 134 7.31 -3.42 7.43
N ARG A 135 8.19 -4.42 7.67
CA ARG A 135 8.96 -4.54 8.92
C ARG A 135 10.11 -3.54 8.99
N VAL A 136 10.75 -3.26 7.86
CA VAL A 136 11.92 -2.35 7.78
C VAL A 136 11.50 -0.88 7.71
N TYR A 137 10.22 -0.59 7.41
CA TYR A 137 9.73 0.78 7.33
C TYR A 137 9.97 1.52 8.66
N PRO A 138 10.81 2.57 8.66
CA PRO A 138 11.08 3.32 9.87
C PRO A 138 9.81 4.09 10.27
N ALA A 139 9.29 3.81 11.46
CA ALA A 139 8.39 4.72 12.14
C ALA A 139 9.24 5.88 12.69
N GLU A 140 9.56 6.84 11.82
CA GLU A 140 10.10 8.14 12.27
C GLU A 140 8.98 9.04 12.79
#